data_AF-A0A9E3NGC8-F1
#
_entry.id   AF-A0A9E3NGC8-F1
#
_cell.length_a   1.000
_cell.length_b   1.000
_cell.length_c   1.000
_cell.angle_alpha   90.00
_cell.angle_beta   90.00
_cell.angle_gamma   90.00
#
_symmetry.space_group_name_H-M   'P 1'
#
loop_
_entity.id
_entity.type
_entity.pdbx_description
1 polymer ?
#
loop_
_entity_poly.entity_id
_entity_poly.type
_entity_poly.pdbx_seq_one_letter_code
_entity_poly.pdbx_strand_id
1 'polypeptide(L)'
;MDPAVLGVMIPIVAIISVFTMIIYLRRYENTERMAMIERGVDPSLFTKKQRGGTSGTLRASLLFIGAGVGLLIAYLLDRTYNMEEVAYFSMLFIFGGLGLGAAYLIEEKKIKEERQQQN
;
A
#
# COMPACT_ATOMS: atom_id res chain seq x y z
N MET A 1 -35.53 -6.32 -17.57
CA MET A 1 -34.48 -6.57 -16.56
C MET A 1 -35.04 -6.06 -15.24
N ASP A 2 -35.19 -6.92 -14.23
CA ASP A 2 -35.68 -6.50 -12.92
C ASP A 2 -34.67 -5.50 -12.30
N PRO A 3 -35.06 -4.33 -11.77
CA PRO A 3 -34.15 -3.35 -11.18
C PRO A 3 -33.21 -3.94 -10.11
N ALA A 4 -33.62 -5.01 -9.42
CA ALA A 4 -32.79 -5.74 -8.48
C ALA A 4 -31.55 -6.40 -9.13
N VAL A 5 -31.66 -6.88 -10.37
CA VAL A 5 -30.55 -7.51 -11.10
C VAL A 5 -29.50 -6.48 -11.50
N LEU A 6 -29.93 -5.26 -11.88
CA LEU A 6 -29.02 -4.16 -12.21
C LEU A 6 -28.20 -3.71 -10.99
N GLY A 7 -28.82 -3.68 -9.80
CA GLY A 7 -28.14 -3.30 -8.56
C GLY A 7 -26.97 -4.23 -8.18
N VAL A 8 -27.09 -5.53 -8.47
CA VAL A 8 -26.04 -6.51 -8.15
C VAL A 8 -24.96 -6.59 -9.24
N MET A 9 -25.31 -6.32 -10.50
CA MET A 9 -24.35 -6.39 -11.62
C MET A 9 -23.32 -5.26 -11.60
N ILE A 10 -23.70 -4.06 -11.14
CA ILE A 10 -22.81 -2.90 -11.07
C ILE A 10 -21.53 -3.17 -10.26
N PRO A 11 -21.59 -3.62 -8.99
CA PRO A 11 -20.37 -3.88 -8.22
C PRO A 11 -19.53 -5.03 -8.79
N ILE A 12 -20.18 -6.06 -9.36
CA ILE A 12 -19.47 -7.21 -9.95
C ILE A 12 -18.62 -6.74 -11.15
N VAL A 13 -19.23 -5.99 -12.08
CA VAL A 13 -18.52 -5.47 -13.25
C VAL A 13 -17.43 -4.49 -12.85
N ALA A 14 -17.68 -3.64 -11.86
CA ALA A 14 -16.68 -2.70 -11.33
C ALA A 14 -15.44 -3.45 -10.80
N ILE A 15 -15.62 -4.47 -9.95
CA ILE A 15 -14.51 -5.26 -9.40
C ILE A 15 -13.72 -5.95 -10.51
N ILE A 16 -14.40 -6.61 -11.46
CA ILE A 16 -13.76 -7.30 -12.59
C ILE A 16 -12.95 -6.30 -13.44
N SER A 17 -13.48 -5.10 -13.68
CA SER A 17 -12.79 -4.08 -14.49
C SER A 17 -11.49 -3.60 -13.84
N VAL A 18 -11.49 -3.36 -12.52
CA VAL A 18 -10.30 -2.93 -11.76
C VAL A 18 -9.26 -4.04 -11.74
N PHE A 19 -9.66 -5.29 -11.48
CA PHE A 19 -8.74 -6.42 -11.53
C PHE A 19 -8.12 -6.61 -12.91
N THR A 20 -8.93 -6.50 -13.96
CA THR A 20 -8.45 -6.59 -15.35
C THR A 20 -7.44 -5.49 -15.63
N MET A 21 -7.72 -4.24 -15.25
CA MET A 21 -6.82 -3.11 -15.41
C MET A 21 -5.45 -3.36 -14.74
N ILE A 22 -5.44 -3.83 -13.49
CA ILE A 22 -4.19 -4.12 -12.75
C ILE A 22 -3.36 -5.19 -13.46
N ILE A 23 -4.00 -6.27 -13.93
CA ILE A 23 -3.33 -7.35 -14.66
C ILE A 23 -2.74 -6.82 -15.97
N TYR A 24 -3.49 -6.01 -16.71
CA TYR A 24 -3.01 -5.42 -17.96
C TYR A 24 -1.84 -4.48 -17.72
N LEU A 25 -1.87 -3.61 -16.72
CA LEU A 25 -0.75 -2.74 -16.38
C LEU A 25 0.53 -3.54 -16.11
N ARG A 26 0.46 -4.60 -15.30
CA ARG A 26 1.61 -5.49 -15.09
C ARG A 26 2.07 -6.19 -16.37
N ARG A 27 1.13 -6.59 -17.23
CA ARG A 27 1.45 -7.23 -18.49
C ARG A 27 2.15 -6.26 -19.45
N TYR A 28 1.74 -5.00 -19.49
CA TYR A 28 2.41 -3.98 -20.29
C TYR A 28 3.85 -3.76 -19.82
N GLU A 29 4.08 -3.61 -18.52
CA GLU A 29 5.45 -3.48 -17.98
C GLU A 29 6.34 -4.67 -18.38
N ASN A 30 5.81 -5.90 -18.32
CA ASN A 30 6.56 -7.10 -18.71
C ASN A 30 6.82 -7.16 -20.23
N THR A 31 5.87 -6.69 -21.03
CA THR A 31 6.00 -6.67 -22.49
C THR A 31 7.01 -5.61 -22.93
N GLU A 32 7.01 -4.45 -22.30
CA GLU A 32 8.01 -3.39 -22.52
C GLU A 32 9.42 -3.88 -22.16
N ARG A 33 9.56 -4.64 -21.07
CA ARG A 33 10.84 -5.27 -20.69
C ARG A 33 11.34 -6.26 -21.74
N MET A 34 10.47 -7.12 -22.27
CA MET A 34 10.87 -8.06 -23.34
C MET A 34 11.25 -7.33 -24.63
N ALA A 35 10.51 -6.30 -25.02
CA ALA A 35 10.83 -5.51 -26.21
C ALA A 35 12.19 -4.78 -26.09
N MET A 36 12.60 -4.39 -24.87
CA MET A 36 13.94 -3.85 -24.63
C MET A 36 15.03 -4.92 -24.83
N ILE A 37 14.83 -6.13 -24.29
CA ILE A 37 15.77 -7.27 -24.48
C ILE A 37 15.93 -7.61 -25.95
N GLU A 38 14.83 -7.71 -26.70
CA GLU A 38 14.85 -8.03 -28.14
C GLU A 38 15.58 -6.98 -28.98
N ARG A 39 15.56 -5.72 -28.54
CA ARG A 39 16.30 -4.62 -29.19
C ARG A 39 17.76 -4.51 -28.73
N GLY A 40 18.24 -5.46 -27.93
CA GLY A 40 19.61 -5.47 -27.40
C GLY A 40 19.88 -4.37 -26.37
N VAL A 41 18.82 -3.74 -25.85
CA VAL A 41 18.91 -2.72 -24.80
C VAL A 41 18.75 -3.43 -23.47
N ASP A 42 19.77 -3.38 -22.62
CA ASP A 42 19.68 -3.98 -21.28
C ASP A 42 18.56 -3.29 -20.47
N PRO A 43 17.46 -4.00 -20.14
CA PRO A 43 16.38 -3.43 -19.35
C PRO A 43 16.83 -2.96 -17.98
N SER A 44 17.98 -3.45 -17.48
CA SER A 44 18.54 -3.06 -16.19
C SER A 44 19.03 -1.60 -16.15
N LEU A 45 19.29 -1.00 -17.32
CA LEU A 45 19.68 0.41 -17.44
C LEU A 45 18.48 1.37 -17.26
N PHE A 46 17.29 0.94 -17.67
CA PHE A 46 16.04 1.71 -17.57
C PHE A 46 15.13 1.27 -16.43
N THR A 47 15.26 0.02 -15.99
CA THR A 47 14.71 -0.44 -14.72
C THR A 47 15.51 0.28 -13.66
N LYS A 48 15.01 1.45 -13.24
CA LYS A 48 15.48 2.16 -12.05
C LYS A 48 15.66 1.10 -10.97
N LYS A 49 16.92 0.74 -10.78
CA LYS A 49 17.45 -0.25 -9.86
C LYS A 49 16.49 -0.32 -8.68
N GLN A 50 15.79 -1.44 -8.49
CA GLN A 50 14.99 -1.72 -7.28
C GLN A 50 15.90 -1.82 -6.03
N ARG A 51 16.99 -1.05 -5.98
CA ARG A 51 17.80 -0.84 -4.79
C ARG A 51 17.03 0.13 -3.90
N GLY A 52 16.45 -0.41 -2.84
CA GLY A 52 16.10 0.37 -1.65
C GLY A 52 14.85 1.24 -1.74
N GLY A 53 14.03 1.10 -2.78
CA GLY A 53 12.70 1.70 -2.77
C GLY A 53 11.87 0.96 -1.75
N THR A 54 11.53 1.65 -0.65
CA THR A 54 10.41 1.36 0.27
C THR A 54 9.77 0.01 0.02
N SER A 55 10.00 -0.95 0.91
CA SER A 55 9.21 -2.16 0.87
C SER A 55 7.78 -1.75 1.18
N GLY A 56 6.94 -1.59 0.15
CA GLY A 56 5.53 -1.21 0.33
C GLY A 56 4.81 -2.14 1.32
N THR A 57 5.32 -3.36 1.47
CA THR A 57 4.98 -4.32 2.51
C THR A 57 5.27 -3.83 3.93
N LEU A 58 6.40 -3.19 4.22
CA LEU A 58 6.75 -2.63 5.53
C LEU A 58 5.85 -1.44 5.90
N ARG A 59 5.58 -0.55 4.95
CA ARG A 59 4.64 0.56 5.16
C ARG A 59 3.22 0.05 5.41
N ALA A 60 2.79 -0.92 4.61
CA ALA A 60 1.48 -1.54 4.77
C ALA A 60 1.36 -2.27 6.11
N SER A 61 2.36 -3.08 6.50
CA SER A 61 2.31 -3.82 7.76
C SER A 61 2.29 -2.90 8.98
N LEU A 62 3.15 -1.88 9.03
CA LEU A 62 3.15 -0.93 10.14
C LEU A 62 1.88 -0.06 10.18
N LEU A 63 1.31 0.30 9.03
CA LEU A 63 0.01 0.97 8.97
C LEU A 63 -1.09 0.09 9.57
N PHE A 64 -1.16 -1.20 9.21
CA PHE A 64 -2.17 -2.11 9.74
C PHE A 64 -1.97 -2.42 11.22
N ILE A 65 -0.72 -2.53 11.68
CA ILE A 65 -0.41 -2.67 13.11
C ILE A 65 -0.88 -1.42 13.86
N GLY A 66 -0.51 -0.23 13.37
CA GLY A 66 -0.95 1.04 13.96
C GLY A 66 -2.46 1.20 13.98
N ALA A 67 -3.13 0.96 12.85
CA ALA A 67 -4.59 1.03 12.76
C ALA A 67 -5.28 0.01 13.68
N GLY A 68 -4.79 -1.23 13.75
CA GLY A 68 -5.33 -2.26 14.63
C GLY A 68 -5.21 -1.91 16.11
N VAL A 69 -4.02 -1.46 16.54
CA VAL A 69 -3.79 -0.99 17.91
C VAL A 69 -4.63 0.25 18.22
N GLY A 70 -4.71 1.20 17.28
CA GLY A 70 -5.52 2.40 17.40
C GLY A 70 -7.01 2.10 17.57
N LEU A 71 -7.55 1.14 16.82
CA LEU A 71 -8.94 0.70 16.96
C LEU A 71 -9.22 0.03 18.30
N LEU A 72 -8.28 -0.78 18.82
CA LEU A 72 -8.41 -1.38 20.16
C LEU A 72 -8.44 -0.31 21.26
N ILE A 73 -7.56 0.69 21.16
CA ILE A 73 -7.51 1.80 22.12
C ILE A 73 -8.75 2.69 21.98
N ALA A 74 -9.21 2.94 20.75
CA ALA A 74 -10.44 3.68 20.47
C ALA A 74 -11.65 3.05 21.16
N TYR A 75 -11.81 1.73 21.02
CA TYR A 75 -12.91 0.99 21.64
C TYR A 75 -12.89 1.11 23.16
N LEU A 76 -11.71 1.06 23.78
CA LEU A 76 -11.58 1.25 25.22
C LEU A 76 -11.95 2.67 25.66
N LEU A 77 -11.51 3.67 24.90
CA LEU A 77 -11.83 5.08 25.15
C LEU A 77 -13.31 5.36 24.98
N ASP A 78 -13.92 4.87 23.91
CA ASP A 78 -15.33 5.01 23.61
C ASP A 78 -16.18 4.45 24.77
N ARG A 79 -15.84 3.24 25.25
CA ARG A 79 -16.54 2.61 26.38
C ARG A 79 -16.41 3.38 27.70
N THR A 80 -15.32 4.11 27.90
CA THR A 80 -15.02 4.80 29.16
C THR A 80 -15.52 6.25 29.16
N TYR A 81 -15.44 6.92 28.01
CA TYR A 81 -15.66 8.37 27.87
C TYR A 81 -16.84 8.72 26.95
N ASN A 82 -17.57 7.74 26.38
CA ASN A 82 -18.66 7.93 25.40
C ASN A 82 -18.25 8.91 24.27
N MET A 83 -17.07 8.67 23.70
CA MET A 83 -16.51 9.50 22.64
C MET A 83 -16.99 9.09 21.23
N GLU A 84 -17.84 8.06 21.15
CA GLU A 84 -18.49 7.54 19.95
C GLU A 84 -17.52 7.44 18.75
N GLU A 85 -17.97 7.87 17.57
CA GLU A 85 -17.24 7.78 16.31
C GLU A 85 -15.92 8.57 16.32
N VAL A 86 -15.85 9.65 17.10
CA VAL A 86 -14.68 10.53 17.15
C VAL A 86 -13.46 9.79 17.69
N ALA A 87 -13.64 8.89 18.67
CA ALA A 87 -12.55 8.09 19.22
C ALA A 87 -11.94 7.16 18.17
N TYR A 88 -12.78 6.49 17.36
CA TYR A 88 -12.32 5.57 16.32
C TYR A 88 -11.56 6.28 15.22
N PHE A 89 -12.12 7.36 14.67
CA PHE A 89 -11.43 8.13 13.64
C PHE A 89 -10.12 8.73 14.15
N SER A 90 -10.14 9.37 15.32
CA SER A 90 -8.96 10.03 15.88
C SER A 90 -7.85 9.03 16.16
N MET A 91 -8.13 7.93 16.85
CA MET A 91 -7.11 6.94 17.19
C MET A 91 -6.62 6.16 15.96
N LEU A 92 -7.47 5.87 14.98
CA LEU A 92 -7.04 5.25 13.73
C LEU A 92 -6.05 6.14 12.98
N PHE A 93 -6.33 7.45 12.86
CA PHE A 93 -5.41 8.38 12.20
C PHE A 93 -4.12 8.60 13.00
N ILE A 94 -4.21 8.71 14.32
CA ILE A 94 -3.03 8.89 15.19
C ILE A 94 -2.13 7.66 15.12
N PHE A 95 -2.65 6.47 15.44
CA PHE A 95 -1.81 5.27 15.48
C PHE A 95 -1.46 4.74 14.10
N GLY A 96 -2.35 4.83 13.12
CA GLY A 96 -2.05 4.52 11.71
C GLY A 96 -0.98 5.46 11.15
N GLY A 97 -1.06 6.75 11.47
CA GLY A 97 -0.04 7.74 11.13
C GLY A 97 1.30 7.49 11.81
N LEU A 98 1.30 7.16 13.11
CA LEU A 98 2.51 6.76 13.84
C LEU A 98 3.14 5.48 13.25
N GLY A 99 2.33 4.50 12.86
CA GLY A 99 2.79 3.31 12.15
C GLY A 99 3.51 3.66 10.86
N LEU A 100 2.90 4.48 10.00
CA LEU A 100 3.56 4.94 8.77
C LEU A 100 4.82 5.78 9.04
N GLY A 101 4.80 6.64 10.07
CA GLY A 101 5.95 7.43 10.48
C GLY A 101 7.12 6.56 10.94
N ALA A 102 6.85 5.52 11.72
CA ALA A 102 7.87 4.54 12.11
C ALA A 102 8.42 3.77 10.90
N ALA A 103 7.57 3.42 9.92
CA ALA A 103 8.02 2.79 8.69
C ALA A 103 8.99 3.69 7.91
N TYR A 104 8.72 4.99 7.84
CA TYR A 104 9.62 5.97 7.23
C TYR A 104 10.98 6.03 7.95
N LEU A 105 10.99 6.08 9.30
CA LEU A 105 12.24 6.15 10.07
C LEU A 105 13.09 4.88 9.92
N ILE A 106 12.47 3.70 9.89
CA ILE A 106 13.17 2.43 9.67
C ILE A 106 13.78 2.40 8.26
N GLU A 107 13.02 2.84 7.26
CA GLU A 107 13.52 2.94 5.88
C GLU A 107 14.68 3.94 5.75
N GLU A 108 14.56 5.11 6.38
CA GLU A 108 15.60 6.13 6.35
C GLU A 108 16.92 5.61 6.96
N LYS A 109 16.83 4.86 8.07
CA LYS A 109 17.99 4.21 8.69
C LYS A 109 18.63 3.19 7.76
N LYS A 110 17.83 2.31 7.16
CA LYS A 110 18.33 1.28 6.23
C LYS A 110 19.06 1.88 5.04
N ILE A 111 18.51 2.95 4.45
CA ILE A 111 19.15 3.65 3.32
C ILE A 111 20.47 4.31 3.74
N LYS A 112 20.55 4.87 4.95
CA LYS A 112 21.80 5.47 5.47
C LYS A 112 22.88 4.40 5.68
N GLU A 113 22.54 3.25 6.24
CA GLU A 113 23.47 2.12 6.43
C GLU A 113 23.99 1.57 5.10
N GLU A 114 23.11 1.39 4.10
CA GLU A 114 23.50 0.94 2.75
C GLU A 114 24.47 1.91 2.05
N ARG A 115 24.36 3.22 2.31
CA ARG A 115 25.28 4.24 1.79
C ARG A 115 26.63 4.24 2.50
N GLN A 116 26.67 3.94 3.80
CA GLN A 116 27.91 3.87 4.57
C GLN A 116 28.74 2.63 4.23
N GLN A 117 28.11 1.52 3.84
CA GLN A 117 28.81 0.31 3.41
C GLN A 117 29.36 0.39 1.97
N GLN A 118 28.95 1.39 1.19
CA GLN A 118 29.41 1.61 -0.20
C GLN A 118 30.55 2.64 -0.32
N ASN A 119 30.92 3.31 0.78
CA ASN A 119 32.06 4.23 0.87
C ASN A 119 33.22 3.58 1.62
#